data_AF-A0A0J7IGN1-F1
#
_entry.id   AF-A0A0J7IGN1-F1
#
_cell.length_a   1.000
_cell.length_b   1.000
_cell.length_c   1.000
_cell.angle_alpha   90.00
_cell.angle_beta   90.00
_cell.angle_gamma   90.00
#
_symmetry.space_group_name_H-M   'P 1'
#
loop_
_entity.id
_entity.type
_entity.pdbx_description
1 polymer ?
#
loop_
_entity_poly.entity_id
_entity_poly.type
_entity_poly.pdbx_seq_one_letter_code
_entity_poly.pdbx_strand_id
1 'polypeptide(L)'
;MPNIQQNIGTAKRTDILFIKLLIALVKTEDDINKIKIIISLRKLLERGKNLQKNVIDNKIIYSYHTISTNALIRKATVNDTLNGNTSPTAITLISIVGALGFTMADFGEAYDSITDKDIREYLK
;
A
#
# COMPACT_ATOMS: atom_id res chain seq x y z
N MET A 1 -15.97 56.47 -5.54
CA MET A 1 -15.77 55.10 -6.07
C MET A 1 -15.37 54.19 -4.91
N PRO A 2 -16.18 53.21 -4.48
CA PRO A 2 -15.77 52.30 -3.43
C PRO A 2 -15.04 51.08 -4.01
N ASN A 3 -14.00 50.69 -3.29
CA ASN A 3 -13.02 49.66 -3.60
C ASN A 3 -13.62 48.26 -3.35
N ILE A 4 -13.67 47.40 -4.36
CA ILE A 4 -14.12 46.00 -4.21
C ILE A 4 -12.91 45.20 -3.73
N GLN A 5 -12.81 44.98 -2.42
CA GLN A 5 -11.89 43.97 -1.90
C GLN A 5 -12.32 42.60 -2.42
N GLN A 6 -11.47 42.01 -3.26
CA GLN A 6 -11.55 40.62 -3.67
C GLN A 6 -11.38 39.75 -2.41
N ASN A 7 -12.50 39.29 -1.87
CA ASN A 7 -12.52 38.31 -0.80
C ASN A 7 -12.24 36.94 -1.45
N ILE A 8 -10.95 36.64 -1.65
CA ILE A 8 -10.46 35.32 -2.06
C ILE A 8 -10.65 34.38 -0.86
N GLY A 9 -11.89 33.94 -0.68
CA GLY A 9 -12.31 33.09 0.42
C GLY A 9 -11.59 31.75 0.37
N THR A 10 -10.95 31.39 1.49
CA THR A 10 -10.49 30.04 1.77
C THR A 10 -11.66 29.06 1.63
N ALA A 11 -11.42 27.90 1.01
CA ALA A 11 -12.47 26.90 0.74
C ALA A 11 -13.25 26.56 2.02
N LYS A 12 -14.59 26.63 1.97
CA LYS A 12 -15.42 26.32 3.15
C LYS A 12 -15.25 24.84 3.50
N ARG A 13 -15.35 24.49 4.79
CA ARG A 13 -15.24 23.10 5.25
C ARG A 13 -16.14 22.12 4.48
N THR A 14 -17.33 22.56 4.09
CA THR A 14 -18.28 21.78 3.30
C THR A 14 -17.76 21.46 1.90
N ASP A 15 -17.06 22.40 1.26
CA ASP A 15 -16.47 22.20 -0.07
C ASP A 15 -15.33 21.19 -0.02
N ILE A 16 -14.50 21.26 1.03
CA ILE A 16 -13.44 20.28 1.28
C ILE A 16 -14.02 18.88 1.54
N LEU A 17 -15.11 18.80 2.30
CA LEU A 17 -15.81 17.53 2.56
C LEU A 17 -16.43 16.96 1.28
N PHE A 18 -17.04 17.79 0.44
CA PHE A 18 -17.60 17.39 -0.85
C PHE A 18 -16.52 16.91 -1.83
N ILE A 19 -15.38 17.60 -1.92
CA ILE A 19 -14.25 17.19 -2.76
C ILE A 19 -13.69 15.84 -2.28
N LYS A 20 -13.53 15.64 -0.96
CA LYS A 20 -13.11 14.35 -0.40
C LYS A 20 -14.12 13.23 -0.68
N LEU A 21 -15.41 13.54 -0.61
CA LEU A 21 -16.49 12.60 -0.94
C LEU A 21 -16.48 12.22 -2.42
N LEU A 22 -16.30 13.19 -3.33
CA LEU A 22 -16.14 12.95 -4.76
C LEU A 22 -14.90 12.10 -5.08
N ILE A 23 -13.76 12.40 -4.46
CA ILE A 23 -12.54 11.58 -4.61
C ILE A 23 -12.76 10.14 -4.10
N ALA A 24 -13.55 9.96 -3.04
CA ALA A 24 -13.92 8.63 -2.55
C ALA A 24 -14.87 7.90 -3.51
N LEU A 25 -15.83 8.62 -4.12
CA LEU A 25 -16.81 8.08 -5.08
C LEU A 25 -16.20 7.75 -6.46
N VAL A 26 -15.13 8.43 -6.86
CA VAL A 26 -14.45 8.21 -8.15
C VAL A 26 -13.51 7.00 -8.14
N LYS A 27 -13.30 6.34 -6.99
CA LYS A 27 -12.45 5.15 -6.90
C LYS A 27 -13.08 3.97 -7.60
N THR A 28 -12.35 3.41 -8.55
CA THR A 28 -12.77 2.22 -9.29
C THR A 28 -12.51 0.96 -8.47
N GLU A 29 -13.17 -0.16 -8.80
CA GLU A 29 -12.86 -1.48 -8.24
C GLU A 29 -11.37 -1.83 -8.43
N ASP A 30 -10.80 -1.43 -9.57
CA ASP A 30 -9.37 -1.60 -9.86
C ASP A 30 -8.48 -0.86 -8.87
N ASP A 31 -8.86 0.34 -8.44
CA ASP A 31 -8.08 1.10 -7.45
C ASP A 31 -8.18 0.47 -6.06
N ILE A 32 -9.33 -0.08 -5.71
CA ILE A 32 -9.51 -0.83 -4.46
C ILE A 32 -8.65 -2.09 -4.47
N ASN A 33 -8.65 -2.86 -5.57
CA ASN A 33 -7.85 -4.07 -5.69
C ASN A 33 -6.34 -3.77 -5.58
N LYS A 34 -5.85 -2.69 -6.21
CA LYS A 34 -4.45 -2.24 -6.07
C LYS A 34 -4.11 -1.93 -4.61
N ILE A 35 -4.99 -1.20 -3.91
CA ILE A 35 -4.80 -0.88 -2.49
C ILE A 35 -4.74 -2.15 -1.65
N LYS A 36 -5.67 -3.10 -1.87
CA LYS A 36 -5.67 -4.39 -1.16
C LYS A 36 -4.36 -5.15 -1.40
N ILE A 37 -3.85 -5.22 -2.63
CA ILE A 37 -2.55 -5.84 -2.94
C ILE A 37 -1.42 -5.22 -2.11
N ILE A 38 -1.34 -3.89 -2.08
CA ILE A 38 -0.29 -3.16 -1.36
C ILE A 38 -0.39 -3.42 0.15
N ILE A 39 -1.60 -3.33 0.73
CA ILE A 39 -1.81 -3.58 2.16
C ILE A 39 -1.44 -5.03 2.51
N SER A 40 -1.82 -6.02 1.70
CA SER A 40 -1.45 -7.42 1.91
C SER A 40 0.05 -7.62 1.92
N LEU A 41 0.79 -7.05 0.96
CA LEU A 41 2.25 -7.13 0.93
C LEU A 41 2.88 -6.49 2.17
N ARG A 42 2.35 -5.37 2.65
CA ARG A 42 2.81 -4.74 3.90
C ARG A 42 2.52 -5.60 5.13
N LYS A 43 1.34 -6.23 5.20
CA LYS A 43 0.99 -7.16 6.29
C LYS A 43 1.96 -8.36 6.33
N LEU A 44 2.26 -8.95 5.18
CA LEU A 44 3.23 -10.06 5.10
C LEU A 44 4.64 -9.61 5.49
N LEU A 45 5.09 -8.44 5.02
CA LEU A 45 6.38 -7.87 5.41
C LEU A 45 6.48 -7.69 6.93
N GLU A 46 5.45 -7.14 7.56
CA GLU A 46 5.42 -6.91 9.01
C GLU A 46 5.34 -8.22 9.79
N ARG A 47 4.54 -9.20 9.33
CA ARG A 47 4.51 -10.56 9.87
C ARG A 47 5.90 -11.19 9.82
N GLY A 48 6.59 -11.08 8.70
CA GLY A 48 7.97 -11.55 8.52
C GLY A 48 8.95 -10.92 9.50
N LYS A 49 8.93 -9.58 9.62
CA LYS A 49 9.74 -8.83 10.60
C LYS A 49 9.49 -9.28 12.04
N ASN A 50 8.22 -9.48 12.41
CA ASN A 50 7.87 -9.93 13.76
C ASN A 50 8.28 -11.38 14.03
N LEU A 51 8.24 -12.26 13.01
CA LEU A 51 8.81 -13.60 13.13
C LEU A 51 10.34 -13.58 13.26
N GLN A 52 11.03 -12.60 12.67
CA GLN A 52 12.49 -12.46 12.81
C GLN A 52 12.91 -12.07 14.22
N LYS A 53 12.18 -11.16 14.88
CA LYS A 53 12.48 -10.72 16.27
C LYS A 53 12.53 -11.88 17.28
N ASN A 54 11.87 -13.00 16.98
CA ASN A 54 11.75 -14.16 17.85
C ASN A 54 12.75 -15.29 17.50
N VAL A 55 13.66 -15.08 16.55
CA VAL A 55 14.63 -16.09 16.09
C VAL A 55 16.05 -15.55 16.22
N ILE A 56 16.90 -16.28 16.95
CA ILE A 56 18.28 -15.88 17.30
C ILE A 56 19.27 -16.10 16.14
N ASP A 57 18.85 -16.74 15.04
CA ASP A 57 19.75 -17.20 13.97
C ASP A 57 19.34 -16.78 12.55
N ASN A 58 20.34 -16.41 11.73
CA ASN A 58 20.45 -16.28 10.25
C ASN A 58 19.19 -16.24 9.35
N LYS A 59 18.08 -15.63 9.79
CA LYS A 59 16.83 -15.54 9.01
C LYS A 59 16.82 -14.36 8.05
N ILE A 60 15.97 -14.46 7.01
CA ILE A 60 15.74 -13.44 5.97
C ILE A 60 15.67 -12.04 6.60
N ILE A 61 16.62 -11.18 6.23
CA ILE A 61 16.61 -9.76 6.61
C ILE A 61 15.54 -9.07 5.74
N TYR A 62 14.47 -8.57 6.33
CA TYR A 62 13.37 -7.92 5.61
C TYR A 62 13.69 -6.47 5.22
N SER A 63 14.78 -6.29 4.46
CA SER A 63 15.16 -5.02 3.83
C SER A 63 14.75 -5.01 2.36
N TYR A 64 14.49 -3.83 1.78
CA TYR A 64 14.19 -3.73 0.33
C TYR A 64 15.30 -4.28 -0.55
N HIS A 65 16.56 -4.21 -0.10
CA HIS A 65 17.68 -4.81 -0.83
C HIS A 65 17.60 -6.35 -0.82
N THR A 66 17.43 -6.95 0.35
CA THR A 66 17.33 -8.41 0.49
C THR A 66 16.13 -8.96 -0.28
N ILE A 67 14.97 -8.30 -0.17
CA ILE A 67 13.77 -8.67 -0.92
C ILE A 67 14.05 -8.59 -2.43
N SER A 68 14.72 -7.52 -2.89
CA SER A 68 15.07 -7.38 -4.31
C SER A 68 15.99 -8.49 -4.82
N THR A 69 16.98 -8.88 -4.02
CA THR A 69 17.90 -9.98 -4.33
C THR A 69 17.16 -11.31 -4.38
N ASN A 70 16.31 -11.60 -3.39
CA ASN A 70 15.56 -12.86 -3.32
C ASN A 70 14.47 -12.96 -4.40
N ALA A 71 13.84 -11.84 -4.75
CA ALA A 71 12.79 -11.78 -5.77
C ALA A 71 13.34 -11.69 -7.21
N LEU A 72 14.65 -11.50 -7.38
CA LEU A 72 15.31 -11.26 -8.66
C LEU A 72 14.68 -10.07 -9.44
N ILE A 73 14.30 -9.01 -8.73
CA ILE A 73 13.75 -7.78 -9.31
C ILE A 73 14.51 -6.55 -8.82
N ARG A 74 14.39 -5.42 -9.54
CA ARG A 74 15.07 -4.18 -9.16
C ARG A 74 14.57 -3.69 -7.80
N LYS A 75 15.48 -3.23 -6.94
CA LYS A 75 15.16 -2.62 -5.63
C LYS A 75 14.15 -1.47 -5.75
N ALA A 76 14.24 -0.67 -6.81
CA ALA A 76 13.27 0.38 -7.10
C ALA A 76 11.85 -0.18 -7.26
N THR A 77 11.67 -1.28 -7.99
CA THR A 77 10.37 -1.94 -8.16
C THR A 77 9.81 -2.46 -6.84
N VAL A 78 10.64 -3.05 -5.97
CA VAL A 78 10.24 -3.46 -4.61
C VAL A 78 9.77 -2.26 -3.80
N ASN A 79 10.56 -1.18 -3.81
CA ASN A 79 10.25 0.05 -3.09
C ASN A 79 8.94 0.67 -3.60
N ASP A 80 8.78 0.79 -4.91
CA ASP A 80 7.59 1.40 -5.51
C ASP A 80 6.34 0.56 -5.27
N THR A 81 6.46 -0.77 -5.30
CA THR A 81 5.33 -1.67 -5.01
C THR A 81 4.93 -1.58 -3.53
N LEU A 82 5.89 -1.70 -2.61
CA LEU A 82 5.60 -1.71 -1.16
C LEU A 82 5.15 -0.35 -0.64
N ASN A 83 5.59 0.75 -1.27
CA ASN A 83 5.10 2.09 -0.95
C ASN A 83 3.80 2.46 -1.68
N GLY A 84 3.35 1.63 -2.64
CA GLY A 84 2.11 1.85 -3.37
C GLY A 84 2.20 2.89 -4.49
N ASN A 85 3.42 3.19 -4.96
CA ASN A 85 3.67 4.04 -6.12
C ASN A 85 3.28 3.33 -7.43
N THR A 86 3.37 2.00 -7.47
CA THR A 86 3.00 1.19 -8.63
C THR A 86 2.27 -0.08 -8.19
N SER A 87 1.38 -0.57 -9.05
CA SER A 87 0.78 -1.90 -8.89
C SER A 87 1.71 -2.95 -9.50
N PRO A 88 2.01 -4.06 -8.80
CA PRO A 88 2.84 -5.11 -9.35
C PRO A 88 2.09 -5.86 -10.44
N THR A 89 2.82 -6.41 -11.42
CA THR A 89 2.29 -7.46 -12.29
C THR A 89 2.10 -8.75 -11.48
N ALA A 90 1.34 -9.72 -11.99
CA ALA A 90 1.18 -11.02 -11.32
C ALA A 90 2.53 -11.70 -11.03
N ILE A 91 3.47 -11.65 -11.97
CA ILE A 91 4.82 -12.21 -11.80
C ILE A 91 5.56 -11.49 -10.67
N THR A 92 5.56 -10.15 -10.68
CA THR A 92 6.21 -9.34 -9.63
C THR A 92 5.59 -9.62 -8.26
N LEU A 93 4.26 -9.76 -8.19
CA LEU A 93 3.56 -10.07 -6.95
C LEU A 93 4.01 -11.43 -6.38
N ILE A 94 4.02 -12.47 -7.22
CA ILE A 94 4.46 -13.82 -6.83
C ILE A 94 5.92 -13.79 -6.35
N SER A 95 6.81 -13.11 -7.08
CA SER A 95 8.22 -13.00 -6.70
C SER A 95 8.41 -12.28 -5.37
N ILE A 96 7.67 -11.21 -5.10
CA ILE A 96 7.75 -10.49 -3.81
C ILE A 96 7.23 -11.37 -2.67
N VAL A 97 6.09 -12.04 -2.85
CA VAL A 97 5.52 -12.94 -1.83
C VAL A 97 6.51 -14.07 -1.48
N GLY A 98 7.09 -14.72 -2.49
CA GLY A 98 8.10 -15.76 -2.30
C GLY A 98 9.38 -15.23 -1.64
N ALA A 99 9.85 -14.04 -2.02
CA ALA A 99 11.04 -13.41 -1.43
C ALA A 99 10.86 -13.03 0.05
N LEU A 100 9.62 -12.79 0.48
CA LEU A 100 9.25 -12.60 1.88
C LEU A 100 9.14 -13.93 2.63
N GLY A 101 9.29 -15.08 1.97
CA GLY A 101 9.20 -16.40 2.58
C GLY A 101 7.76 -16.88 2.84
N PHE A 102 6.78 -16.35 2.10
CA PHE A 102 5.37 -16.72 2.21
C PHE A 102 4.85 -17.38 0.94
N THR A 103 3.68 -18.01 1.05
CA THR A 103 2.98 -18.61 -0.08
C THR A 103 1.92 -17.67 -0.65
N MET A 104 1.41 -17.97 -1.85
CA MET A 104 0.26 -17.24 -2.39
C MET A 104 -1.03 -17.49 -1.60
N ALA A 105 -1.12 -18.58 -0.84
CA ALA A 105 -2.22 -18.81 0.10
C ALA A 105 -2.16 -17.82 1.27
N ASP A 106 -0.98 -17.61 1.88
CA ASP A 106 -0.78 -16.57 2.91
C ASP A 106 -1.15 -15.17 2.37
N PHE A 107 -0.81 -14.89 1.11
CA PHE A 107 -1.19 -13.64 0.46
C PHE A 107 -2.70 -13.52 0.29
N GLY A 108 -3.37 -14.57 -0.17
CA GLY A 108 -4.83 -14.61 -0.32
C GLY A 108 -5.54 -14.36 1.00
N GLU A 109 -5.12 -15.03 2.07
CA GLU A 109 -5.65 -14.80 3.43
C GLU A 109 -5.45 -13.34 3.88
N ALA A 110 -4.27 -12.77 3.65
CA ALA A 110 -4.00 -11.37 3.96
C ALA A 110 -4.90 -10.43 3.14
N TYR A 111 -5.14 -10.74 1.85
CA TYR A 111 -5.99 -9.98 0.94
C TYR A 111 -7.47 -10.03 1.30
N ASP A 112 -7.98 -11.21 1.65
CA ASP A 112 -9.38 -11.39 2.04
C ASP A 112 -9.68 -10.80 3.41
N SER A 113 -8.65 -10.67 4.27
CA SER A 113 -8.77 -9.99 5.56
C SER A 113 -8.90 -8.47 5.49
N ILE A 114 -8.69 -7.84 4.31
CA ILE A 114 -8.71 -6.38 4.18
C ILE A 114 -10.14 -5.86 4.20
N THR A 115 -10.43 -4.98 5.16
CA THR A 115 -11.72 -4.33 5.34
C THR A 115 -11.75 -2.93 4.72
N ASP A 116 -12.95 -2.37 4.54
CA ASP A 116 -13.09 -0.97 4.12
C ASP A 116 -12.44 0.02 5.09
N LYS A 117 -12.35 -0.36 6.38
CA LYS A 117 -11.64 0.45 7.38
C LYS A 117 -10.15 0.53 7.05
N ASP A 118 -9.53 -0.59 6.72
CA ASP A 118 -8.11 -0.65 6.34
C ASP A 118 -7.86 0.17 5.07
N ILE A 119 -8.76 0.08 4.07
CA ILE A 119 -8.68 0.86 2.83
C ILE A 119 -8.78 2.36 3.14
N ARG A 120 -9.72 2.78 4.00
CA ARG A 120 -9.85 4.18 4.40
C ARG A 120 -8.65 4.67 5.20
N GLU A 121 -8.04 3.84 6.03
CA GLU A 121 -6.84 4.19 6.79
C GLU A 121 -5.62 4.36 5.88
N TYR A 122 -5.47 3.51 4.86
CA TYR A 122 -4.42 3.64 3.86
C TYR A 122 -4.48 4.95 3.06
N LEU A 123 -5.68 5.49 2.86
CA LEU A 123 -5.93 6.68 2.04
C LEU A 123 -5.83 8.02 2.79
N LYS A 124 -5.60 7.98 4.11
CA LYS A 124 -5.43 9.19 4.94
C LYS A 124 -4.02 9.74 4.82
#